data_AF-A0AAD6YD48-F1
#
_entry.id   AF-A0AAD6YD48-F1
#
_cell.length_a   1.000
_cell.length_b   1.000
_cell.length_c   1.000
_cell.angle_alpha   90.00
_cell.angle_beta   90.00
_cell.angle_gamma   90.00
#
_symmetry.space_group_name_H-M   'P 1'
#
loop_
_entity.id
_entity.type
_entity.pdbx_description
1 polymer ?
#
loop_
_entity_poly.entity_id
_entity_poly.type
_entity_poly.pdbx_seq_one_letter_code
_entity_poly.pdbx_strand_id
1 'polypeptide(L)' 'ADYLDPDFKQAFWGPNYDKLLAIKDKWDPDQLLYGSTNVGGDRWAESEEGRLCR' A
#
# COMPACT_ATOMS: atom_id res chain seq x y z
N ALA A 1 -10.25 9.87 -6.52
CA ALA A 1 -8.92 9.29 -6.33
C ALA A 1 -8.68 8.33 -7.48
N ASP A 2 -7.51 8.38 -8.11
CA ASP A 2 -7.12 7.47 -9.19
C ASP A 2 -6.35 6.29 -8.57
N TYR A 3 -6.89 5.07 -8.66
CA TYR A 3 -6.23 3.90 -8.06
C TYR A 3 -4.95 3.49 -8.80
N LEU A 4 -4.69 4.07 -9.98
CA LEU A 4 -3.48 3.88 -10.77
C LEU A 4 -2.45 5.00 -10.58
N ASP A 5 -2.69 5.94 -9.66
CA ASP A 5 -1.76 7.05 -9.40
C ASP A 5 -0.41 6.52 -8.87
N PRO A 6 0.70 6.68 -9.62
CA PRO A 6 2.02 6.23 -9.17
C PRO A 6 2.50 6.98 -7.92
N ASP A 7 1.97 8.18 -7.68
CA ASP A 7 2.31 9.05 -6.55
C ASP A 7 1.28 8.97 -5.41
N PHE A 8 0.45 7.92 -5.37
CA PHE A 8 -0.64 7.75 -4.39
C PHE A 8 -0.19 7.95 -2.93
N LYS A 9 1.06 7.60 -2.59
CA LYS A 9 1.64 7.80 -1.25
C LYS A 9 1.55 9.27 -0.84
N GLN A 10 1.98 10.17 -1.73
CA GLN A 10 1.92 11.60 -1.49
C GLN A 10 0.51 12.15 -1.72
N ALA A 11 -0.17 11.73 -2.78
CA ALA A 11 -1.48 12.27 -3.16
C ALA A 11 -2.58 11.96 -2.12
N PHE A 12 -2.55 10.78 -1.48
CA PHE A 12 -3.62 10.34 -0.58
C PHE A 12 -3.25 10.49 0.90
N TRP A 13 -1.98 10.27 1.24
CA TRP A 13 -1.53 10.21 2.64
C TRP A 13 -0.58 11.36 3.01
N GLY A 14 0.17 11.86 2.02
CA GLY A 14 1.09 12.98 2.15
C GLY A 14 2.07 12.81 3.32
N PRO A 15 2.28 13.84 4.17
CA PRO A 15 3.26 13.79 5.25
C PRO A 15 2.95 12.76 6.33
N ASN A 16 1.75 12.16 6.34
CA ASN A 16 1.39 11.14 7.31
C ASN A 16 1.82 9.73 6.90
N TYR A 17 2.26 9.52 5.65
CA TYR A 17 2.51 8.19 5.10
C TYR A 17 3.47 7.37 5.97
N ASP A 18 4.62 7.93 6.35
CA ASP A 18 5.63 7.21 7.14
C ASP A 18 5.13 6.81 8.53
N LYS A 19 4.36 7.68 9.18
CA LYS A 19 3.74 7.39 10.48
C LYS A 19 2.71 6.26 10.36
N LEU A 20 1.88 6.30 9.32
CA LEU A 20 0.88 5.27 9.07
C LEU A 20 1.55 3.94 8.68
N LEU A 21 2.66 3.98 7.95
CA LEU A 21 3.43 2.80 7.56
C LEU A 21 3.99 2.09 8.79
N ALA A 22 4.56 2.84 9.73
CA ALA A 22 5.05 2.29 11.00
C ALA A 22 3.91 1.65 11.83
N ILE A 23 2.71 2.24 11.83
CA ILE A 23 1.53 1.65 12.49
C ILE A 23 1.11 0.37 11.77
N LYS A 24 1.04 0.39 10.44
CA LYS A 24 0.68 -0.76 9.61
C LYS A 24 1.64 -1.94 9.85
N ASP A 25 2.93 -1.68 9.92
CA ASP A 25 3.96 -2.70 10.16
C ASP A 25 3.90 -3.28 11.56
N LYS A 26 3.48 -2.49 12.55
CA LYS A 26 3.26 -2.96 13.92
C LYS A 26 2.07 -3.91 14.04
N TRP A 27 0.98 -3.62 13.34
CA TRP A 27 -0.30 -4.32 13.53
C TRP A 27 -0.61 -5.38 12.48
N ASP A 28 -0.05 -5.25 11.28
CA ASP A 28 -0.16 -6.23 10.21
C ASP A 28 1.23 -6.50 9.60
N PRO A 29 2.12 -7.15 10.38
CA PRO A 29 3.49 -7.45 9.95
C PRO A 29 3.51 -8.40 8.74
N ASP A 30 2.56 -9.32 8.67
CA ASP A 30 2.46 -10.32 7.59
C ASP A 30 1.86 -9.72 6.30
N GLN A 31 1.35 -8.49 6.35
CA GLN A 31 0.70 -7.78 5.25
C GLN A 31 -0.55 -8.48 4.71
N LEU A 32 -1.37 -9.02 5.61
CA LEU A 32 -2.63 -9.67 5.27
C LEU A 32 -3.66 -8.68 4.71
N LEU A 33 -3.66 -7.43 5.19
CA LEU A 33 -4.60 -6.39 4.81
C LEU A 33 -4.07 -5.62 3.60
N TYR A 34 -4.34 -6.14 2.41
CA TYR A 34 -3.92 -5.57 1.14
C TYR A 34 -4.91 -4.55 0.56
N GLY A 35 -4.38 -3.54 -0.12
CA GLY A 35 -5.07 -2.70 -1.09
C GLY A 35 -4.04 -1.93 -1.92
N SER A 36 -4.25 -1.82 -3.23
CA SER A 36 -3.23 -1.32 -4.18
C SER A 36 -2.70 0.09 -3.87
N THR A 37 -3.56 0.98 -3.35
CA THR A 37 -3.19 2.36 -2.94
C THR A 37 -3.24 2.58 -1.42
N ASN A 38 -3.39 1.51 -0.65
CA ASN A 38 -3.29 1.59 0.81
C ASN A 38 -1.84 1.80 1.25
N VAL A 39 -1.66 2.22 2.50
CA VAL A 39 -0.32 2.33 3.11
C VAL A 39 0.39 0.98 3.09
N GLY A 40 1.57 0.93 2.46
CA GLY A 40 2.33 -0.30 2.23
C GLY A 40 1.78 -1.21 1.11
N GLY A 41 0.76 -0.78 0.37
CA GLY A 41 0.14 -1.55 -0.73
C GLY A 41 1.10 -1.85 -1.88
N ASP A 42 2.09 -0.99 -2.09
CA ASP A 42 3.15 -1.10 -3.10
C ASP A 42 4.19 -2.19 -2.82
N ARG A 43 4.07 -2.90 -1.68
CA ARG A 43 4.90 -4.07 -1.35
C ARG A 43 4.49 -5.34 -2.10
N TRP A 44 3.36 -5.30 -2.79
CA TRP A 44 2.83 -6.40 -3.58
C TRP A 44 2.67 -5.95 -5.02
N ALA A 45 3.02 -6.83 -5.95
CA ALA A 45 2.72 -6.68 -7.37
C ALA A 45 1.52 -7.56 -7.71
N GLU A 46 0.57 -7.01 -8.46
CA GLU A 46 -0.53 -7.78 -9.04
C GLU A 46 -0.10 -8.28 -10.43
N SER A 47 -0.16 -9.58 -10.64
CA SER A 47 0.05 -10.19 -11.97
C SER A 47 -1.14 -9.93 -12.88
N GLU A 48 -0.98 -10.15 -14.18
CA GLU A 48 -2.06 -10.03 -15.17
C GLU A 48 -3.26 -10.97 -14.86
N GLU A 49 -3.03 -12.06 -14.12
CA GLU A 49 -4.05 -13.00 -13.68
C GLU A 49 -4.75 -12.58 -12.37
N GLY A 50 -4.41 -11.40 -11.82
CA GLY A 50 -4.94 -10.89 -10.54
C GLY A 50 -4.33 -11.54 -9.29
N ARG A 51 -3.24 -12.31 -9.46
CA ARG A 51 -2.53 -12.93 -8.33
C ARG A 51 -1.56 -11.92 -7.71
N LEU A 52 -1.56 -11.81 -6.38
CA LEU A 52 -0.63 -10.96 -5.63
C LEU A 52 0.68 -11.69 -5.34
N CYS A 53 1.80 -11.06 -5.66
CA CYS A 53 3.15 -11.56 -5.48
C CYS A 53 4.03 -10.53 -4.72
N ARG A 54 4.99 -11.00 -3.95
CA ARG A 54 6.01 -10.19 -3.28
C ARG A 54 7.40 -10.68 -3.68
#